data_AF-A0A2H0W957-F1
#
_entry.id   AF-A0A2H0W957-F1
#
_cell.length_a   1.000
_cell.length_b   1.000
_cell.length_c   1.000
_cell.angle_alpha   90.00
_cell.angle_beta   90.00
_cell.angle_gamma   90.00
#
_symmetry.space_group_name_H-M   'P 1'
#
loop_
_entity.id
_entity.type
_entity.pdbx_description
1 polymer ?
#
loop_
_entity_poly.entity_id
_entity_poly.type
_entity_poly.pdbx_seq_one_letter_code
_entity_poly.pdbx_strand_id
1 'polypeptide(L)'
;KVLTDKQLQKIFVDEYGPEPLDISRGKPSEKFNVEYLIGQTARFPNRKIKHFLMDQKIIAGIGNIYADESLFDAKISPLRKAKDVSKTEWQSLIESVKKVLELAIKHGGTTDSDYVNADGEKGGMQDYLKVYRKAGQKCPRCGGVIVRITVGGRGTHSCPSCQK
;
A
#
# COMPACT_ATOMS: atom_id res chain seq x y z
N LYS A 1 19.70 -10.87 21.96
CA LYS A 1 19.33 -10.06 23.14
C LYS A 1 17.86 -9.67 22.96
N VAL A 2 16.96 -10.18 23.80
CA VAL A 2 15.52 -9.87 23.70
C VAL A 2 15.32 -8.42 24.14
N LEU A 3 14.59 -7.62 23.34
CA LEU A 3 14.33 -6.22 23.62
C LEU A 3 13.30 -6.10 24.75
N THR A 4 13.45 -5.08 25.60
CA THR A 4 12.44 -4.77 26.64
C THR A 4 11.23 -4.07 26.04
N ASP A 5 10.06 -4.16 26.69
CA ASP A 5 8.83 -3.51 26.22
C ASP A 5 8.99 -1.99 26.04
N LYS A 6 9.79 -1.33 26.87
CA LYS A 6 10.13 0.09 26.72
C LYS A 6 10.99 0.37 25.49
N GLN A 7 11.91 -0.54 25.14
CA GLN A 7 12.72 -0.42 23.93
C GLN A 7 11.89 -0.72 22.68
N LEU A 8 10.99 -1.69 22.75
CA LEU A 8 10.02 -1.99 21.69
C LEU A 8 9.09 -0.80 21.46
N GLN A 9 8.49 -0.21 22.50
CA GLN A 9 7.66 0.98 22.36
C GLN A 9 8.41 2.14 21.70
N LYS A 10 9.66 2.39 22.10
CA LYS A 10 10.48 3.48 21.53
C LYS A 10 10.82 3.27 20.05
N ILE A 11 11.01 2.03 19.62
CA ILE A 11 11.33 1.70 18.22
C ILE A 11 10.05 1.69 17.35
N PHE A 12 8.96 1.12 17.84
CA PHE A 12 7.73 0.95 17.05
C PHE A 12 6.86 2.21 16.99
N VAL A 13 6.91 3.11 17.98
CA VAL A 13 5.97 4.25 18.08
C VAL A 13 6.54 5.57 17.53
N ASP A 14 7.87 5.77 17.55
CA ASP A 14 8.48 7.06 17.15
C ASP A 14 9.08 7.05 15.73
N GLU A 15 9.36 5.88 15.14
CA GLU A 15 10.00 5.80 13.81
C GLU A 15 9.02 5.55 12.66
N TYR A 16 7.79 5.13 12.95
CA TYR A 16 6.81 4.67 11.96
C TYR A 16 5.55 5.54 11.95
N GLY A 17 4.93 5.65 10.77
CA GLY A 17 3.61 6.25 10.62
C GLY A 17 2.49 5.35 11.19
N PRO A 18 1.24 5.84 11.22
CA PRO A 18 0.11 5.02 11.65
C PRO A 18 -0.05 3.78 10.76
N GLU A 19 -0.46 2.68 11.39
CA GLU A 19 -0.86 1.45 10.69
C GLU A 19 -2.24 1.63 10.01
N PRO A 20 -2.43 1.17 8.77
CA PRO A 20 -3.72 1.30 8.08
C PRO A 20 -4.87 0.51 8.73
N LEU A 21 -4.53 -0.64 9.33
CA LEU A 21 -5.45 -1.52 10.05
C LEU A 21 -4.95 -1.60 11.49
N ASP A 22 -5.70 -1.10 12.47
CA ASP A 22 -5.36 -1.31 13.88
C ASP A 22 -5.89 -2.68 14.30
N ILE A 23 -5.08 -3.69 14.01
CA ILE A 23 -5.40 -5.11 14.23
C ILE A 23 -5.52 -5.44 15.73
N SER A 24 -4.97 -4.61 16.62
CA SER A 24 -5.04 -4.81 18.08
C SER A 24 -6.48 -4.75 18.61
N ARG A 25 -7.41 -4.16 17.84
CA ARG A 25 -8.84 -4.06 18.20
C ARG A 25 -9.80 -4.41 17.07
N GLY A 26 -9.33 -4.98 15.96
CA GLY A 26 -10.16 -5.29 14.80
C GLY A 26 -10.87 -4.05 14.21
N LYS A 27 -10.29 -2.86 14.37
CA LYS A 27 -10.86 -1.59 13.90
C LYS A 27 -9.84 -0.84 13.04
N PRO A 28 -10.27 -0.02 12.07
CA PRO A 28 -9.34 0.86 11.37
C PRO A 28 -8.67 1.84 12.35
N SER A 29 -7.37 2.11 12.16
CA SER A 29 -6.67 3.09 13.00
C SER A 29 -7.31 4.47 12.86
N GLU A 30 -7.70 5.08 13.97
CA GLU A 30 -8.21 6.46 13.97
C GLU A 30 -7.19 7.48 13.47
N LYS A 31 -5.89 7.15 13.59
CA LYS A 31 -4.78 7.99 13.13
C LYS A 31 -4.54 7.89 11.62
N PHE A 32 -4.93 6.79 10.98
CA PHE A 32 -4.85 6.62 9.53
C PHE A 32 -6.10 7.19 8.85
N ASN A 33 -6.13 8.52 8.71
CA ASN A 33 -7.26 9.27 8.14
C ASN A 33 -6.80 10.28 7.07
N VAL A 34 -7.78 10.86 6.38
CA VAL A 34 -7.54 11.77 5.25
C VAL A 34 -6.80 13.03 5.67
N GLU A 35 -7.21 13.63 6.79
CA GLU A 35 -6.63 14.84 7.34
C GLU A 35 -5.14 14.65 7.67
N TYR A 36 -4.79 13.53 8.29
CA TYR A 36 -3.40 13.13 8.54
C TYR A 36 -2.60 13.03 7.24
N LEU A 37 -3.09 12.24 6.27
CA LEU A 37 -2.34 11.99 5.02
C LEU A 37 -2.15 13.27 4.21
N ILE A 38 -3.19 14.11 4.09
CA ILE A 38 -3.10 15.43 3.44
C ILE A 38 -2.05 16.29 4.16
N GLY A 39 -2.06 16.33 5.49
CA GLY A 39 -1.06 17.07 6.28
C GLY A 39 0.38 16.61 6.00
N GLN A 40 0.61 15.30 5.82
CA GLN A 40 1.93 14.77 5.48
C GLN A 40 2.40 15.16 4.08
N THR A 41 1.49 15.44 3.13
CA THR A 41 1.88 15.84 1.76
C THR A 41 2.67 17.15 1.72
N ALA A 42 2.42 18.05 2.69
CA ALA A 42 3.11 19.34 2.79
C ALA A 42 4.62 19.20 3.03
N ARG A 43 5.04 18.12 3.71
CA ARG A 43 6.45 17.81 3.97
C ARG A 43 7.19 17.39 2.70
N PHE A 44 6.47 16.88 1.69
CA PHE A 44 7.03 16.30 0.48
C PHE A 44 6.22 16.68 -0.77
N PRO A 45 6.13 17.97 -1.13
CA PRO A 45 5.17 18.47 -2.12
C PRO A 45 5.39 17.95 -3.55
N ASN A 46 6.54 17.36 -3.86
CA ASN A 46 6.84 16.79 -5.17
C ASN A 46 6.87 15.26 -5.18
N ARG A 47 6.57 14.61 -4.05
CA ARG A 47 6.63 13.15 -3.95
C ARG A 47 5.44 12.53 -4.66
N LYS A 48 5.73 11.55 -5.51
CA LYS A 48 4.73 10.73 -6.20
C LYS A 48 3.96 9.88 -5.19
N ILE A 49 2.66 9.68 -5.41
CA ILE A 49 1.74 9.02 -4.48
C ILE A 49 2.19 7.61 -4.11
N LYS A 50 2.71 6.83 -5.07
CA LYS A 50 3.23 5.49 -4.75
C LYS A 50 4.41 5.55 -3.78
N HIS A 51 5.37 6.44 -4.02
CA HIS A 51 6.51 6.59 -3.13
C HIS A 51 6.07 7.10 -1.75
N PHE A 52 5.09 7.99 -1.70
CA PHE A 52 4.49 8.46 -0.46
C PHE A 52 3.85 7.31 0.34
N LEU A 53 3.07 6.44 -0.32
CA LEU A 53 2.41 5.31 0.34
C LEU A 53 3.39 4.30 0.94
N MET A 54 4.57 4.15 0.33
CA MET A 54 5.58 3.18 0.76
C MET A 54 6.54 3.71 1.83
N ASP A 55 6.48 5.00 2.16
CA ASP A 55 7.33 5.58 3.20
C ASP A 55 6.83 5.15 4.58
N GLN A 56 7.60 4.28 5.24
CA GLN A 56 7.27 3.71 6.53
C GLN A 56 7.16 4.75 7.65
N LYS A 57 7.75 5.95 7.49
CA LYS A 57 7.60 7.08 8.43
C LYS A 57 6.28 7.81 8.27
N ILE A 58 5.58 7.61 7.14
CA ILE A 58 4.28 8.21 6.84
C ILE A 58 3.18 7.17 7.04
N ILE A 59 3.38 5.95 6.57
CA ILE A 59 2.41 4.86 6.70
C ILE A 59 3.17 3.55 6.93
N ALA A 60 2.94 2.91 8.07
CA ALA A 60 3.55 1.62 8.36
C ALA A 60 2.90 0.50 7.55
N GLY A 61 3.68 -0.52 7.17
CA GLY A 61 3.17 -1.80 6.66
C GLY A 61 2.75 -1.82 5.18
N ILE A 62 2.71 -0.69 4.48
CA ILE A 62 2.40 -0.69 3.04
C ILE A 62 3.67 -0.95 2.22
N GLY A 63 3.77 -2.16 1.68
CA GLY A 63 4.82 -2.59 0.76
C GLY A 63 4.50 -2.33 -0.71
N ASN A 64 5.43 -2.72 -1.60
CA ASN A 64 5.36 -2.48 -3.04
C ASN A 64 4.11 -3.11 -3.71
N ILE A 65 3.76 -4.32 -3.29
CA ILE A 65 2.64 -5.09 -3.82
C ILE A 65 1.32 -4.37 -3.50
N TYR A 66 1.08 -4.13 -2.23
CA TYR A 66 -0.17 -3.53 -1.77
C TYR A 66 -0.31 -2.07 -2.20
N ALA A 67 0.79 -1.33 -2.37
CA ALA A 67 0.75 0.00 -2.99
C ALA A 67 0.25 -0.04 -4.45
N ASP A 68 0.76 -0.98 -5.27
CA ASP A 68 0.31 -1.15 -6.66
C ASP A 68 -1.18 -1.51 -6.73
N GLU A 69 -1.59 -2.51 -5.95
CA GLU A 69 -2.96 -3.00 -5.92
C GLU A 69 -3.95 -1.95 -5.41
N SER A 70 -3.58 -1.20 -4.36
CA SER A 70 -4.44 -0.15 -3.78
C SER A 70 -4.63 1.01 -4.75
N LEU A 71 -3.56 1.46 -5.41
CA LEU A 71 -3.64 2.52 -6.42
C LEU A 71 -4.47 2.10 -7.64
N PHE A 72 -4.40 0.82 -8.03
CA PHE A 72 -5.23 0.28 -9.11
C PHE A 72 -6.71 0.18 -8.72
N ASP A 73 -7.01 -0.26 -7.49
CA ASP A 73 -8.38 -0.34 -6.99
C ASP A 73 -9.01 1.07 -6.92
N ALA A 74 -8.25 2.05 -6.40
CA ALA A 74 -8.61 3.47 -6.30
C ALA A 74 -8.54 4.27 -7.61
N LYS A 75 -8.04 3.66 -8.70
CA LYS A 75 -7.89 4.31 -10.03
C LYS A 75 -6.98 5.55 -10.05
N ILE A 76 -5.99 5.61 -9.17
CA ILE A 76 -5.04 6.74 -9.08
C ILE A 76 -3.72 6.37 -9.76
N SER A 77 -3.20 7.26 -10.60
CA SER A 77 -1.88 7.08 -11.22
C SER A 77 -0.77 7.04 -10.17
N PRO A 78 0.13 6.04 -10.18
CA PRO A 78 1.25 5.98 -9.23
C PRO A 78 2.25 7.13 -9.40
N LEU A 79 2.18 7.85 -10.53
CA LEU A 79 3.04 8.98 -10.86
C LEU A 79 2.48 10.32 -10.38
N ARG A 80 1.21 10.39 -9.99
CA ARG A 80 0.59 11.62 -9.50
C ARG A 80 1.28 12.10 -8.24
N LYS A 81 1.48 13.40 -8.07
CA LYS A 81 2.05 13.94 -6.83
C LYS A 81 1.03 13.80 -5.71
N ALA A 82 1.47 13.41 -4.51
CA ALA A 82 0.57 13.18 -3.38
C ALA A 82 -0.24 14.44 -3.02
N LYS A 83 0.35 15.63 -3.15
CA LYS A 83 -0.34 16.91 -2.93
C LYS A 83 -1.45 17.22 -3.96
N ASP A 84 -1.40 16.60 -5.14
CA ASP A 84 -2.36 16.84 -6.22
C ASP A 84 -3.54 15.85 -6.13
N VAL A 85 -3.52 14.90 -5.19
CA VAL A 85 -4.62 13.97 -4.92
C VAL A 85 -5.67 14.70 -4.09
N SER A 86 -6.91 14.72 -4.60
CA SER A 86 -8.01 15.43 -3.95
C SER A 86 -8.48 14.72 -2.67
N LYS A 87 -9.25 15.43 -1.83
CA LYS A 87 -9.77 14.86 -0.58
C LYS A 87 -10.61 13.60 -0.80
N THR A 88 -11.45 13.57 -1.84
CA THR A 88 -12.30 12.42 -2.18
C THR A 88 -11.49 11.26 -2.73
N GLU A 89 -10.43 11.53 -3.49
CA GLU A 89 -9.50 10.50 -3.95
C GLU A 89 -8.70 9.90 -2.78
N TRP A 90 -8.32 10.71 -1.79
CA TRP A 90 -7.72 10.20 -0.55
C TRP A 90 -8.66 9.28 0.22
N GLN A 91 -9.95 9.64 0.33
CA GLN A 91 -10.96 8.77 0.94
C GLN A 91 -11.04 7.41 0.22
N SER A 92 -11.18 7.44 -1.11
CA SER A 92 -11.21 6.21 -1.92
C SER A 92 -9.92 5.41 -1.80
N LEU A 93 -8.76 6.06 -1.75
CA LEU A 93 -7.47 5.39 -1.59
C LEU A 93 -7.33 4.72 -0.23
N ILE A 94 -7.75 5.37 0.86
CA ILE A 94 -7.75 4.78 2.21
C ILE A 94 -8.64 3.53 2.24
N GLU A 95 -9.83 3.58 1.66
CA GLU A 95 -10.74 2.44 1.56
C GLU A 95 -10.11 1.30 0.75
N SER A 96 -9.53 1.61 -0.40
CA SER A 96 -8.83 0.62 -1.24
C SER A 96 -7.63 -0.01 -0.51
N VAL A 97 -6.84 0.78 0.24
CA VAL A 97 -5.73 0.27 1.05
C VAL A 97 -6.24 -0.73 2.09
N LYS A 98 -7.26 -0.35 2.86
CA LYS A 98 -7.84 -1.22 3.90
C LYS A 98 -8.34 -2.52 3.30
N LYS A 99 -9.13 -2.43 2.23
CA LYS A 99 -9.67 -3.58 1.50
C LYS A 99 -8.58 -4.52 0.96
N VAL A 100 -7.51 -3.98 0.37
CA VAL A 100 -6.41 -4.79 -0.16
C VAL A 100 -5.64 -5.48 0.96
N LEU A 101 -5.38 -4.79 2.07
CA LEU A 101 -4.68 -5.36 3.22
C LEU A 101 -5.52 -6.40 3.95
N GLU A 102 -6.82 -6.17 4.14
CA GLU A 102 -7.76 -7.16 4.70
C GLU A 102 -7.82 -8.42 3.84
N LEU A 103 -7.87 -8.27 2.51
CA LEU A 103 -7.81 -9.40 1.59
C LEU A 103 -6.48 -10.15 1.71
N ALA A 104 -5.36 -9.41 1.81
CA ALA A 104 -4.05 -10.02 2.01
C ALA A 104 -4.00 -10.82 3.31
N ILE A 105 -4.47 -10.26 4.44
CA ILE A 105 -4.53 -10.96 5.74
C ILE A 105 -5.40 -12.21 5.62
N LYS A 106 -6.59 -12.10 5.02
CA LYS A 106 -7.51 -13.23 4.81
C LYS A 106 -6.86 -14.38 4.03
N HIS A 107 -5.99 -14.07 3.08
CA HIS A 107 -5.31 -15.05 2.23
C HIS A 107 -3.88 -15.35 2.69
N GLY A 108 -3.49 -15.04 3.93
CA GLY A 108 -2.17 -15.39 4.46
C GLY A 108 -1.00 -14.62 3.83
N GLY A 109 -1.28 -13.47 3.22
CA GLY A 109 -0.31 -12.63 2.54
C GLY A 109 0.09 -13.14 1.15
N THR A 110 1.04 -12.44 0.54
CA THR A 110 1.65 -12.83 -0.74
C THR A 110 2.90 -13.64 -0.46
N THR A 111 2.99 -14.84 -1.02
CA THR A 111 4.25 -15.58 -1.05
C THR A 111 5.04 -15.19 -2.29
N ASP A 112 6.17 -14.53 -2.08
CA ASP A 112 7.14 -14.27 -3.13
C ASP A 112 8.40 -15.09 -2.83
N SER A 113 8.67 -16.12 -3.66
CA SER A 113 9.73 -17.17 -3.65
C SER A 113 10.13 -17.83 -2.32
N ASP A 114 10.31 -17.07 -1.24
CA ASP A 114 10.88 -17.49 0.04
C ASP A 114 9.99 -17.16 1.25
N TYR A 115 8.85 -16.47 1.06
CA TYR A 115 7.94 -16.10 2.16
C TYR A 115 6.88 -17.16 2.43
N VAL A 116 6.99 -17.83 3.57
CA VAL A 116 5.97 -18.73 4.14
C VAL A 116 5.38 -18.11 5.41
N ASN A 117 4.14 -18.47 5.75
CA ASN A 117 3.54 -18.04 7.00
C ASN A 117 4.24 -18.72 8.20
N ALA A 118 3.79 -18.41 9.43
CA ALA A 118 4.36 -18.97 10.65
C ALA A 118 4.31 -20.51 10.72
N ASP A 119 3.42 -21.13 9.94
CA ASP A 119 3.21 -22.58 9.86
C ASP A 119 3.94 -23.24 8.66
N GLY A 120 4.71 -22.45 7.87
CA GLY A 120 5.45 -22.96 6.71
C GLY A 120 4.63 -23.08 5.42
N GLU A 121 3.39 -22.59 5.41
CA GLU A 121 2.51 -22.62 4.25
C GLU A 121 2.65 -21.36 3.39
N LYS A 122 2.40 -21.50 2.09
CA LYS A 122 2.38 -20.36 1.17
C LYS A 122 1.07 -19.59 1.32
N GLY A 123 1.13 -18.27 1.41
CA GLY A 123 -0.04 -17.41 1.27
C GLY A 123 -0.67 -17.56 -0.11
N GLY A 124 -1.95 -17.24 -0.24
CA GLY A 124 -2.75 -17.33 -1.47
C GLY A 124 -3.00 -16.00 -2.17
N MET A 125 -2.52 -14.87 -1.63
CA MET A 125 -2.88 -13.54 -2.14
C MET A 125 -2.42 -13.31 -3.60
N GLN A 126 -1.39 -14.02 -4.07
CA GLN A 126 -0.89 -13.90 -5.45
C GLN A 126 -1.98 -14.14 -6.51
N ASP A 127 -2.96 -15.00 -6.22
CA ASP A 127 -4.04 -15.33 -7.14
C ASP A 127 -5.06 -14.18 -7.27
N TYR A 128 -5.08 -13.30 -6.28
CA TYR A 128 -5.99 -12.15 -6.19
C TYR A 128 -5.38 -10.83 -6.67
N LEU A 129 -4.08 -10.81 -6.99
CA LEU A 129 -3.40 -9.63 -7.51
C LEU A 129 -3.98 -9.22 -8.87
N LYS A 130 -4.22 -7.93 -9.08
CA LYS A 130 -4.83 -7.41 -10.31
C LYS A 130 -3.80 -6.81 -11.26
N VAL A 131 -2.72 -6.24 -10.73
CA VAL A 131 -1.69 -5.56 -11.53
C VAL A 131 -0.27 -6.00 -11.19
N TYR A 132 0.04 -6.29 -9.93
CA TYR A 132 1.41 -6.62 -9.52
C TYR A 132 1.91 -7.86 -10.27
N ARG A 133 3.10 -7.76 -10.87
CA ARG A 133 3.73 -8.80 -11.73
C ARG A 133 2.88 -9.24 -12.93
N LYS A 134 1.86 -8.46 -13.32
CA LYS A 134 1.03 -8.72 -14.51
C LYS A 134 1.38 -7.81 -15.70
N ALA A 135 2.61 -7.28 -15.73
CA ALA A 135 3.06 -6.45 -16.86
C ALA A 135 2.97 -7.22 -18.19
N GLY A 136 2.51 -6.55 -19.24
CA GLY A 136 2.22 -7.16 -20.54
C GLY A 136 0.88 -7.89 -20.61
N GLN A 137 0.24 -8.20 -19.48
CA GLN A 137 -1.08 -8.83 -19.45
C GLN A 137 -2.20 -7.81 -19.61
N LYS A 138 -3.39 -8.33 -19.93
CA LYS A 138 -4.62 -7.53 -20.06
C LYS A 138 -5.12 -7.09 -18.68
N CYS A 139 -5.42 -5.81 -18.56
CA CYS A 139 -6.05 -5.22 -17.39
C CYS A 139 -7.42 -5.86 -17.15
N PRO A 140 -7.70 -6.39 -15.94
CA PRO A 140 -8.96 -7.06 -15.66
C PRO A 140 -10.17 -6.12 -15.65
N ARG A 141 -9.97 -4.79 -15.62
CA ARG A 141 -11.05 -3.80 -15.62
C ARG A 141 -11.41 -3.30 -17.03
N CYS A 142 -10.42 -3.09 -17.89
CA CYS A 142 -10.63 -2.39 -19.18
C CYS A 142 -10.02 -3.10 -20.39
N GLY A 143 -9.33 -4.23 -20.23
CA GLY A 143 -8.64 -4.92 -21.33
C GLY A 143 -7.42 -4.18 -21.93
N GLY A 144 -7.03 -3.03 -21.38
CA GLY A 144 -5.78 -2.34 -21.70
C GLY A 144 -4.56 -3.16 -21.27
N VAL A 145 -3.35 -2.72 -21.59
CA VAL A 145 -2.12 -3.44 -21.19
C VAL A 145 -1.59 -2.88 -19.86
N ILE A 146 -1.31 -3.78 -18.92
CA ILE A 146 -0.63 -3.42 -17.67
C ILE A 146 0.83 -3.16 -17.98
N VAL A 147 1.36 -2.03 -17.51
CA VAL A 147 2.75 -1.62 -17.72
C VAL A 147 3.55 -1.77 -16.43
N ARG A 148 4.86 -1.95 -16.58
CA ARG A 148 5.83 -1.85 -15.48
C ARG A 148 6.68 -0.61 -15.67
N ILE A 149 6.64 0.28 -14.69
CA ILE A 149 7.45 1.51 -14.62
C ILE A 149 8.26 1.54 -13.32
N THR A 150 9.18 2.50 -13.18
CA THR A 150 9.94 2.69 -11.95
C THR A 150 9.47 3.96 -11.21
N VAL A 151 9.08 3.81 -9.95
CA VAL A 151 8.67 4.93 -9.08
C VAL A 151 9.40 4.82 -7.76
N GLY A 152 10.17 5.86 -7.38
CA GLY A 152 10.96 5.85 -6.16
C GLY A 152 11.98 4.70 -6.09
N GLY A 153 12.57 4.33 -7.23
CA GLY A 153 13.52 3.20 -7.33
C GLY A 153 12.88 1.81 -7.24
N ARG A 154 11.54 1.71 -7.19
CA ARG A 154 10.81 0.44 -7.09
C ARG A 154 10.02 0.15 -8.37
N GLY A 155 10.04 -1.10 -8.81
CA GLY A 155 9.21 -1.59 -9.92
C GLY A 155 7.72 -1.46 -9.57
N THR A 156 6.95 -0.90 -10.49
CA THR A 156 5.57 -0.44 -10.28
C THR A 156 4.70 -0.91 -11.41
N HIS A 157 3.63 -1.61 -11.09
CA HIS A 157 2.68 -2.14 -12.06
C HIS A 157 1.41 -1.31 -12.05
N SER A 158 0.94 -0.91 -13.24
CA SER A 158 -0.19 -0.01 -13.35
C SER A 158 -0.89 -0.18 -14.69
N CYS A 159 -2.20 0.12 -14.73
CA CYS A 159 -2.95 0.24 -15.97
C CYS A 159 -3.10 1.73 -16.34
N PRO A 160 -2.42 2.23 -17.40
CA PRO A 160 -2.50 3.64 -17.81
C PRO A 160 -3.90 4.09 -18.22
N SER A 161 -4.74 3.15 -18.68
CA SER A 161 -6.12 3.44 -19.09
C SER A 161 -7.06 3.61 -17.89
N CYS A 162 -6.81 2.90 -16.79
CA CYS A 162 -7.67 2.93 -15.60
C CYS A 162 -7.22 3.94 -14.54
N GLN A 163 -5.94 4.31 -14.52
CA GLN A 163 -5.34 5.09 -13.45
C GLN A 163 -4.91 6.47 -13.97
N LYS A 164 -5.43 7.54 -13.36
CA LYS A 164 -5.16 8.94 -13.76
C LYS A 164 -4.57 9.76 -12.62
#